data_AF-A0A3C1UKZ1-F1
#
_entry.id   AF-A0A3C1UKZ1-F1
#
_cell.length_a   1.000
_cell.length_b   1.000
_cell.length_c   1.000
_cell.angle_alpha   90.00
_cell.angle_beta   90.00
_cell.angle_gamma   90.00
#
_symmetry.space_group_name_H-M   'P 1'
#
loop_
_entity.id
_entity.type
_entity.pdbx_description
1 polymer ?
#
loop_
_entity_poly.entity_id
_entity_poly.type
_entity_poly.pdbx_seq_one_letter_code
_entity_poly.pdbx_strand_id
1 'polypeptide(L)'
;MLFICIPLHCYPALGDPLISSWYTQKSGQYARIFEDKESMLAGQSVVTWNRGQGIQNQPVYAGVQEIAHSSEWLYIKTTGLGFHTMGPWYFDEAKTQTFGNFPANTASIYRFPRKVLIPQDKSSTSAGVIGYFVDGIAMFDSTDTFSYDTSQGVDQTPVSAANGDGVWNRDAYINEGVTFDNANAHQAGSLHHYHANPPALRYALEDSVQFDAGSNAYIEKFNGNHSPIIGWVRDGLPIYGPYGFDDPKPGSDDMKVRRMVSGYQLRDGSNGSSDLTQTGRKSLPKWVEHLDGRSTTITSAEFGPAVDARIDGETYTLGRYFEDYTYKGDLGLTLGTDFDLNEYNVRFTRTPEYPEGTWAYFTCIHENGTPTFPYNISTRYFAQPEGEGITEYPEPVTIAFTGGPDASEKNRSIALEDDVVVITWSVVEGGTYRIDTSNDLEAWDELPQEPYLADQTSWVMLYSRSELDRKRFFKINRISLEGYDDTEFGSSNNAGGPGGGGLPPGPRPPRP
;
A
#
# COMPACT_ATOMS: atom_id res chain seq x y z
N MET A 1 -7.85 -44.92 -19.72
CA MET A 1 -7.80 -45.07 -18.25
C MET A 1 -6.90 -43.95 -17.75
N LEU A 2 -7.51 -42.86 -17.29
CA LEU A 2 -6.83 -41.63 -16.88
C LEU A 2 -6.33 -41.83 -15.45
N PHE A 3 -5.02 -41.96 -15.25
CA PHE A 3 -4.43 -41.97 -13.91
C PHE A 3 -4.33 -40.52 -13.43
N ILE A 4 -5.23 -40.14 -12.51
CA ILE A 4 -5.08 -38.93 -11.70
C ILE A 4 -4.07 -39.28 -10.61
N CYS A 5 -2.83 -38.85 -10.80
CA CYS A 5 -1.84 -38.82 -9.73
C CYS A 5 -2.15 -37.57 -8.91
N ILE A 6 -2.66 -37.74 -7.68
CA ILE A 6 -2.76 -36.63 -6.71
C ILE A 6 -1.32 -36.30 -6.33
N PRO A 7 -0.78 -35.11 -6.63
CA PRO A 7 0.52 -34.75 -6.12
C PRO A 7 0.40 -34.65 -4.60
N LEU A 8 1.20 -35.41 -3.87
CA LEU A 8 1.60 -35.00 -2.52
C LEU A 8 2.16 -33.57 -2.68
N HIS A 9 1.68 -32.66 -1.84
CA HIS A 9 2.08 -31.25 -1.84
C HIS A 9 3.57 -31.14 -1.48
N CYS A 10 4.46 -31.30 -2.47
CA CYS A 10 5.74 -30.65 -2.45
C CYS A 10 5.42 -29.15 -2.55
N TYR A 11 5.52 -28.44 -1.44
CA TYR A 11 5.63 -26.98 -1.50
C TYR A 11 6.82 -26.69 -2.43
N PRO A 12 6.62 -26.00 -3.58
CA PRO A 12 7.75 -25.52 -4.34
C PRO A 12 8.58 -24.68 -3.36
N ALA A 13 9.91 -24.77 -3.44
CA ALA A 13 10.77 -23.79 -2.77
C ALA A 13 10.28 -22.42 -3.23
N LEU A 14 9.56 -21.70 -2.37
CA LEU A 14 9.00 -20.41 -2.71
C LEU A 14 10.20 -19.53 -3.04
N GLY A 15 10.18 -18.93 -4.24
CA GLY A 15 11.18 -17.93 -4.60
C GLY A 15 11.23 -16.86 -3.52
N ASP A 16 12.34 -16.12 -3.44
CA ASP A 16 12.50 -15.06 -2.43
C ASP A 16 11.22 -14.21 -2.32
N PRO A 17 10.51 -14.23 -1.18
CA PRO A 17 9.24 -13.51 -1.03
C PRO A 17 9.40 -12.00 -1.23
N LEU A 18 10.56 -11.43 -0.92
CA LEU A 18 10.86 -10.00 -1.15
C LEU A 18 10.97 -9.67 -2.64
N ILE A 19 11.34 -10.63 -3.50
CA ILE A 19 11.37 -10.45 -4.96
C ILE A 19 10.00 -10.78 -5.58
N SER A 20 9.30 -11.79 -5.07
CA SER A 20 8.13 -12.38 -5.74
C SER A 20 6.78 -11.79 -5.35
N SER A 21 6.70 -11.00 -4.27
CA SER A 21 5.43 -10.44 -3.75
C SER A 21 4.90 -9.20 -4.49
N TRP A 22 5.70 -8.57 -5.35
CA TRP A 22 5.32 -7.33 -6.04
C TRP A 22 4.18 -7.55 -7.05
N TYR A 23 3.18 -6.66 -7.04
CA TYR A 23 2.05 -6.73 -7.96
C TYR A 23 2.45 -6.22 -9.35
N THR A 24 2.76 -7.17 -10.23
CA THR A 24 3.31 -6.90 -11.57
C THR A 24 2.36 -7.23 -12.72
N GLN A 25 1.21 -7.85 -12.43
CA GLN A 25 0.29 -8.38 -13.45
C GLN A 25 -0.27 -7.32 -14.40
N LYS A 26 -0.36 -6.07 -13.91
CA LYS A 26 -0.93 -4.91 -14.63
C LYS A 26 0.10 -3.83 -14.95
N SER A 27 1.40 -4.11 -14.87
CA SER A 27 2.46 -3.10 -15.03
C SER A 27 2.41 -2.32 -16.35
N GLY A 28 1.85 -2.90 -17.42
CA GLY A 28 1.66 -2.23 -18.72
C GLY A 28 0.41 -1.34 -18.80
N GLN A 29 -0.24 -1.01 -17.68
CA GLN A 29 -1.45 -0.20 -17.59
C GLN A 29 -1.09 1.26 -17.23
N TYR A 30 -1.76 2.24 -17.82
CA TYR A 30 -1.65 3.64 -17.38
C TYR A 30 -2.34 3.87 -16.01
N ALA A 31 -1.76 4.73 -15.18
CA ALA A 31 -2.42 5.25 -13.99
C ALA A 31 -3.63 6.10 -14.40
N ARG A 32 -4.69 6.07 -13.57
CA ARG A 32 -5.94 6.78 -13.85
C ARG A 32 -6.53 7.39 -12.59
N ILE A 33 -7.26 8.48 -12.75
CA ILE A 33 -8.03 9.08 -11.65
C ILE A 33 -9.50 9.30 -12.03
N PHE A 34 -10.35 9.33 -11.02
CA PHE A 34 -11.62 10.06 -11.08
C PHE A 34 -11.39 11.49 -10.60
N GLU A 35 -11.64 12.48 -11.46
CA GLU A 35 -11.38 13.88 -11.11
C GLU A 35 -12.35 14.44 -10.05
N ASP A 36 -13.54 13.84 -10.00
CA ASP A 36 -14.63 14.15 -9.09
C ASP A 36 -15.63 12.98 -8.95
N LYS A 37 -16.62 13.18 -8.08
CA LYS A 37 -17.68 12.23 -7.75
C LYS A 37 -18.62 11.96 -8.93
N GLU A 38 -18.84 12.93 -9.82
CA GLU A 38 -19.71 12.74 -10.98
C GLU A 38 -19.04 11.77 -11.98
N SER A 39 -17.77 12.02 -12.27
CA SER A 39 -16.90 11.18 -13.10
C SER A 39 -16.80 9.76 -12.53
N MET A 40 -16.63 9.64 -11.20
CA MET A 40 -16.63 8.34 -10.50
C MET A 40 -17.95 7.57 -10.69
N LEU A 41 -19.09 8.21 -10.45
CA LEU A 41 -20.41 7.57 -10.59
C LEU A 41 -20.75 7.24 -12.05
N ALA A 42 -20.18 7.97 -13.01
CA ALA A 42 -20.29 7.68 -14.44
C ALA A 42 -19.28 6.63 -14.95
N GLY A 43 -18.33 6.20 -14.11
CA GLY A 43 -17.24 5.31 -14.53
C GLY A 43 -16.27 5.96 -15.53
N GLN A 44 -16.17 7.29 -15.53
CA GLN A 44 -15.34 8.06 -16.45
C GLN A 44 -14.03 8.47 -15.77
N SER A 45 -12.93 7.79 -16.10
CA SER A 45 -11.60 8.11 -15.59
C SER A 45 -10.72 8.75 -16.66
N VAL A 46 -9.71 9.50 -16.23
CA VAL A 46 -8.70 10.11 -17.11
C VAL A 46 -7.30 9.57 -16.84
N VAL A 47 -6.44 9.57 -17.86
CA VAL A 47 -5.02 9.16 -17.80
C VAL A 47 -4.05 10.35 -17.73
N THR A 48 -4.57 11.57 -17.85
CA THR A 48 -3.85 12.83 -17.67
C THR A 48 -4.70 13.77 -16.83
N TRP A 49 -4.06 14.62 -16.03
CA TRP A 49 -4.76 15.50 -15.10
C TRP A 49 -3.86 16.65 -14.62
N ASN A 50 -4.48 17.68 -14.04
CA ASN A 50 -3.76 18.85 -13.52
C ASN A 50 -4.52 19.47 -12.34
N ARG A 51 -3.96 19.35 -11.13
CA ARG A 51 -4.45 20.04 -9.92
C ARG A 51 -3.35 20.22 -8.88
N GLY A 52 -3.11 21.47 -8.47
CA GLY A 52 -2.11 21.80 -7.46
C GLY A 52 -0.70 21.38 -7.87
N GLN A 53 0.00 20.65 -7.00
CA GLN A 53 1.32 20.06 -7.29
C GLN A 53 1.24 18.75 -8.09
N GLY A 54 0.05 18.20 -8.31
CA GLY A 54 -0.17 17.00 -9.11
C GLY A 54 -0.47 17.31 -10.55
N ILE A 55 0.55 17.28 -11.41
CA ILE A 55 0.41 17.52 -12.85
C ILE A 55 0.92 16.30 -13.60
N GLN A 56 0.04 15.67 -14.37
CA GLN A 56 0.34 14.52 -15.22
C GLN A 56 -0.08 14.85 -16.66
N ASN A 57 0.83 15.47 -17.43
CA ASN A 57 0.53 15.98 -18.78
C ASN A 57 0.56 14.90 -19.87
N GLN A 58 1.15 13.75 -19.58
CA GLN A 58 1.20 12.56 -20.43
C GLN A 58 0.78 11.34 -19.61
N PRO A 59 0.16 10.31 -20.22
CA PRO A 59 -0.10 9.06 -19.54
C PRO A 59 1.16 8.49 -18.91
N VAL A 60 1.04 7.91 -17.72
CA VAL A 60 2.16 7.29 -17.00
C VAL A 60 1.77 5.89 -16.58
N TYR A 61 2.68 4.92 -16.63
CA TYR A 61 2.39 3.56 -16.20
C TYR A 61 2.26 3.47 -14.68
N ALA A 62 1.25 2.72 -14.23
CA ALA A 62 0.96 2.54 -12.81
C ALA A 62 1.94 1.57 -12.14
N GLY A 63 2.23 1.84 -10.87
CA GLY A 63 2.93 0.97 -9.95
C GLY A 63 4.40 0.72 -10.23
N VAL A 64 4.87 -0.48 -9.89
CA VAL A 64 6.27 -0.90 -10.02
C VAL A 64 6.64 -1.18 -11.49
N GLN A 65 7.69 -0.51 -11.95
CA GLN A 65 8.22 -0.61 -13.31
C GLN A 65 9.49 -1.47 -13.40
N GLU A 66 10.22 -1.64 -12.31
CA GLU A 66 11.39 -2.51 -12.27
C GLU A 66 11.56 -3.10 -10.87
N ILE A 67 11.95 -4.37 -10.81
CA ILE A 67 12.43 -5.01 -9.58
C ILE A 67 13.84 -5.51 -9.88
N ALA A 68 14.80 -5.03 -9.12
CA ALA A 68 16.19 -5.45 -9.22
C ALA A 68 16.73 -5.86 -7.85
N HIS A 69 17.80 -6.64 -7.82
CA HIS A 69 18.37 -7.07 -6.55
C HIS A 69 19.87 -7.36 -6.62
N SER A 70 20.52 -7.25 -5.48
CA SER A 70 21.87 -7.74 -5.19
C SER A 70 21.81 -8.84 -4.12
N SER A 71 22.94 -9.20 -3.50
CA SER A 71 22.94 -10.08 -2.32
C SER A 71 22.38 -9.39 -1.07
N GLU A 72 22.55 -8.07 -0.96
CA GLU A 72 22.21 -7.31 0.26
C GLU A 72 20.89 -6.53 0.12
N TRP A 73 20.50 -6.17 -1.10
CA TRP A 73 19.40 -5.23 -1.34
C TRP A 73 18.40 -5.74 -2.38
N LEU A 74 17.12 -5.44 -2.15
CA LEU A 74 16.10 -5.38 -3.18
C LEU A 74 15.88 -3.92 -3.56
N TYR A 75 15.68 -3.64 -4.84
CA TYR A 75 15.37 -2.34 -5.41
C TYR A 75 14.05 -2.38 -6.15
N ILE A 76 13.26 -1.32 -6.02
CA ILE A 76 12.10 -1.05 -6.87
C ILE A 76 12.26 0.28 -7.59
N LYS A 77 11.77 0.34 -8.84
CA LYS A 77 11.42 1.59 -9.51
C LYS A 77 9.91 1.71 -9.55
N THR A 78 9.34 2.79 -9.05
CA THR A 78 7.88 2.97 -8.96
C THR A 78 7.46 4.40 -9.28
N THR A 79 6.35 4.56 -9.97
CA THR A 79 5.75 5.87 -10.25
C THR A 79 5.01 6.43 -9.03
N GLY A 80 4.76 5.58 -8.02
CA GLY A 80 3.99 5.94 -6.82
C GLY A 80 2.49 5.99 -7.05
N LEU A 81 2.01 5.60 -8.25
CA LEU A 81 0.59 5.66 -8.63
C LEU A 81 -0.01 4.25 -8.71
N GLY A 82 -1.26 4.10 -8.24
CA GLY A 82 -1.93 2.80 -8.14
C GLY A 82 -2.49 2.26 -9.45
N PHE A 83 -2.71 0.94 -9.50
CA PHE A 83 -3.38 0.25 -10.61
C PHE A 83 -4.91 0.38 -10.59
N HIS A 84 -5.47 0.72 -9.43
CA HIS A 84 -6.88 1.07 -9.30
C HIS A 84 -7.10 2.49 -9.82
N THR A 85 -8.32 2.82 -10.23
CA THR A 85 -8.66 4.22 -10.52
C THR A 85 -8.68 4.99 -9.21
N MET A 86 -7.70 5.88 -9.03
CA MET A 86 -7.49 6.63 -7.79
C MET A 86 -8.52 7.77 -7.65
N GLY A 87 -8.73 8.24 -6.42
CA GLY A 87 -9.62 9.36 -6.15
C GLY A 87 -11.10 8.98 -6.22
N PRO A 88 -12.00 9.98 -6.16
CA PRO A 88 -11.72 11.41 -5.99
C PRO A 88 -11.42 11.82 -4.52
N TRP A 89 -10.85 13.02 -4.33
CA TRP A 89 -10.43 13.56 -3.02
C TRP A 89 -11.08 14.92 -2.68
N TYR A 90 -11.43 15.13 -1.41
CA TYR A 90 -12.17 16.30 -0.92
C TYR A 90 -11.63 16.84 0.41
N PHE A 91 -12.01 18.06 0.80
CA PHE A 91 -11.72 18.62 2.13
C PHE A 91 -12.90 18.46 3.12
N ASP A 92 -14.07 18.02 2.63
CA ASP A 92 -15.29 17.93 3.42
C ASP A 92 -16.09 16.64 3.14
N GLU A 93 -16.78 16.13 4.16
CA GLU A 93 -17.58 14.90 4.06
C GLU A 93 -18.72 15.00 3.04
N ALA A 94 -19.26 16.21 2.84
CA ALA A 94 -20.31 16.47 1.85
C ALA A 94 -19.77 16.42 0.41
N LYS A 95 -18.44 16.33 0.23
CA LYS A 95 -17.75 16.26 -1.06
C LYS A 95 -18.05 17.47 -1.94
N THR A 96 -18.06 18.66 -1.34
CA THR A 96 -18.36 19.94 -2.01
C THR A 96 -17.12 20.78 -2.28
N GLN A 97 -16.03 20.52 -1.57
CA GLN A 97 -14.75 21.20 -1.68
C GLN A 97 -13.67 20.22 -2.12
N THR A 98 -13.19 20.36 -3.36
CA THR A 98 -12.13 19.50 -3.91
C THR A 98 -10.82 19.65 -3.15
N PHE A 99 -10.13 18.53 -2.91
CA PHE A 99 -8.79 18.55 -2.34
C PHE A 99 -7.80 19.29 -3.26
N GLY A 100 -6.80 19.95 -2.67
CA GLY A 100 -5.98 20.96 -3.33
C GLY A 100 -4.96 20.41 -4.35
N ASN A 101 -4.57 19.14 -4.23
CA ASN A 101 -3.59 18.51 -5.12
C ASN A 101 -4.18 17.25 -5.75
N PHE A 102 -3.70 16.86 -6.92
CA PHE A 102 -3.78 15.48 -7.40
C PHE A 102 -2.45 14.75 -7.14
N PRO A 103 -2.41 13.41 -7.21
CA PRO A 103 -1.14 12.70 -7.23
C PRO A 103 -0.42 12.91 -8.57
N ALA A 104 0.87 12.66 -8.66
CA ALA A 104 1.60 12.60 -9.95
C ALA A 104 2.81 11.67 -9.84
N ASN A 105 3.38 11.28 -10.98
CA ASN A 105 4.56 10.43 -11.05
C ASN A 105 5.70 10.99 -10.18
N THR A 106 6.20 10.18 -9.24
CA THR A 106 7.36 10.55 -8.40
C THR A 106 8.67 9.93 -8.87
N ALA A 107 8.64 9.11 -9.93
CA ALA A 107 9.78 8.43 -10.54
C ALA A 107 10.80 7.94 -9.49
N SER A 108 10.34 7.23 -8.47
CA SER A 108 11.16 6.89 -7.29
C SER A 108 11.98 5.62 -7.51
N ILE A 109 13.20 5.58 -6.96
CA ILE A 109 13.92 4.33 -6.68
C ILE A 109 14.01 4.16 -5.17
N TYR A 110 13.61 2.99 -4.67
CA TYR A 110 13.69 2.65 -3.25
C TYR A 110 14.34 1.28 -3.06
N ARG A 111 15.09 1.13 -1.97
CA ARG A 111 15.73 -0.15 -1.62
C ARG A 111 15.33 -0.67 -0.25
N PHE A 112 15.30 -1.99 -0.11
CA PHE A 112 15.01 -2.72 1.12
C PHE A 112 16.16 -3.65 1.48
N PRO A 113 16.54 -3.74 2.78
CA PRO A 113 17.56 -4.69 3.20
C PRO A 113 17.03 -6.12 3.08
N ARG A 114 17.81 -7.01 2.47
CA ARG A 114 17.48 -8.45 2.38
C ARG A 114 17.80 -9.19 3.67
N LYS A 115 18.65 -8.60 4.52
CA LYS A 115 19.04 -9.16 5.80
C LYS A 115 18.43 -8.33 6.93
N VAL A 116 17.47 -8.93 7.63
CA VAL A 116 16.81 -8.31 8.77
C VAL A 116 17.68 -8.43 10.01
N LEU A 117 17.93 -7.31 10.69
CA LEU A 117 18.57 -7.24 12.00
C LEU A 117 17.58 -6.69 13.04
N ILE A 118 17.29 -7.47 14.08
CA ILE A 118 16.41 -7.04 15.19
C ILE A 118 17.28 -6.51 16.33
N PRO A 119 17.34 -5.20 16.57
CA PRO A 119 18.13 -4.63 17.66
C PRO A 119 17.42 -4.79 19.01
N GLN A 120 18.14 -4.57 20.12
CA GLN A 120 17.48 -4.43 21.42
C GLN A 120 16.65 -3.14 21.46
N ASP A 121 17.31 -2.00 21.19
CA ASP A 121 16.67 -0.68 21.13
C ASP A 121 16.05 -0.42 19.76
N LYS A 122 14.79 0.03 19.75
CA LYS A 122 14.00 0.25 18.52
C LYS A 122 14.04 1.70 18.07
N SER A 123 14.23 1.92 16.77
CA SER A 123 14.26 3.25 16.17
C SER A 123 12.84 3.80 15.99
N SER A 124 12.63 5.09 16.27
CA SER A 124 11.36 5.78 15.93
C SER A 124 11.09 5.67 14.44
N THR A 125 9.81 5.56 14.09
CA THR A 125 9.37 5.94 12.75
C THR A 125 9.56 7.45 12.54
N SER A 126 9.63 7.85 11.29
CA SER A 126 9.71 9.24 10.87
C SER A 126 8.45 9.58 10.08
N ALA A 127 8.04 10.86 10.13
CA ALA A 127 7.02 11.37 9.23
C ALA A 127 7.34 11.03 7.76
N GLY A 128 6.30 10.73 6.98
CA GLY A 128 6.44 10.37 5.57
C GLY A 128 6.67 8.88 5.34
N VAL A 129 7.49 8.55 4.35
CA VAL A 129 7.65 7.18 3.83
C VAL A 129 8.36 6.27 4.84
N ILE A 130 7.67 5.20 5.25
CA ILE A 130 8.16 4.15 6.14
C ILE A 130 8.27 2.78 5.46
N GLY A 131 7.96 2.71 4.17
CA GLY A 131 7.96 1.50 3.36
C GLY A 131 7.20 1.68 2.05
N TYR A 132 7.00 0.60 1.32
CA TYR A 132 6.13 0.59 0.14
C TYR A 132 5.19 -0.62 0.18
N PHE A 133 3.98 -0.39 -0.30
CA PHE A 133 3.08 -1.48 -0.63
C PHE A 133 3.47 -2.11 -1.96
N VAL A 134 3.04 -3.36 -2.19
CA VAL A 134 3.49 -4.17 -3.35
C VAL A 134 2.93 -3.69 -4.70
N ASP A 135 1.97 -2.76 -4.72
CA ASP A 135 1.61 -2.00 -5.92
C ASP A 135 2.56 -0.84 -6.23
N GLY A 136 3.51 -0.53 -5.35
CA GLY A 136 4.47 0.54 -5.52
C GLY A 136 4.01 1.89 -4.97
N ILE A 137 2.86 1.97 -4.27
CA ILE A 137 2.45 3.17 -3.53
C ILE A 137 3.21 3.23 -2.20
N ALA A 138 3.60 4.45 -1.79
CA ALA A 138 4.30 4.67 -0.53
C ALA A 138 3.42 4.32 0.68
N MET A 139 4.03 3.66 1.67
CA MET A 139 3.47 3.49 3.00
C MET A 139 3.93 4.65 3.86
N PHE A 140 2.97 5.41 4.40
CA PHE A 140 3.25 6.52 5.30
C PHE A 140 3.08 6.12 6.76
N ASP A 141 3.84 6.79 7.63
CA ASP A 141 3.65 6.70 9.07
C ASP A 141 2.24 7.11 9.48
N SER A 142 1.73 6.57 10.58
CA SER A 142 0.38 6.84 11.08
C SER A 142 0.17 8.29 11.55
N THR A 143 1.22 9.12 11.61
CA THR A 143 1.15 10.53 12.03
C THR A 143 0.90 11.47 10.84
N ASP A 144 0.13 12.54 11.07
CA ASP A 144 0.00 13.65 10.12
C ASP A 144 1.09 14.73 10.32
N THR A 145 2.05 14.50 11.22
CA THR A 145 3.14 15.42 11.64
C THR A 145 2.75 16.57 12.57
N PHE A 146 1.47 16.65 12.97
CA PHE A 146 0.96 17.70 13.85
C PHE A 146 0.53 17.16 15.21
N SER A 147 0.38 18.09 16.15
CA SER A 147 -0.04 17.82 17.51
C SER A 147 -0.83 18.99 18.07
N TYR A 148 -1.50 18.74 19.19
CA TYR A 148 -2.19 19.79 19.94
C TYR A 148 -1.18 20.80 20.51
N ASP A 149 -1.52 22.08 20.42
CA ASP A 149 -0.83 23.17 21.12
C ASP A 149 -1.66 23.60 22.32
N THR A 150 -1.16 23.27 23.50
CA THR A 150 -1.84 23.52 24.78
C THR A 150 -1.97 24.99 25.08
N SER A 151 -0.99 25.80 24.66
CA SER A 151 -0.96 27.23 24.90
C SER A 151 -1.97 27.99 24.02
N GLN A 152 -2.18 27.51 22.80
CA GLN A 152 -3.15 28.06 21.85
C GLN A 152 -4.54 27.42 21.99
N GLY A 153 -4.63 26.24 22.58
CA GLY A 153 -5.89 25.53 22.78
C GLY A 153 -6.47 24.93 21.50
N VAL A 154 -5.61 24.56 20.53
CA VAL A 154 -6.01 24.08 19.21
C VAL A 154 -4.99 23.09 18.65
N ASP A 155 -5.43 22.18 17.80
CA ASP A 155 -4.53 21.40 16.95
C ASP A 155 -3.77 22.29 15.98
N GLN A 156 -2.47 22.03 15.84
CA GLN A 156 -1.74 22.57 14.70
C GLN A 156 -2.08 21.77 13.42
N THR A 157 -1.94 22.43 12.28
CA THR A 157 -2.35 21.91 10.96
C THR A 157 -1.37 22.36 9.88
N PRO A 158 -1.46 21.86 8.63
CA PRO A 158 -0.62 22.33 7.53
C PRO A 158 -0.71 23.83 7.22
N VAL A 159 -1.76 24.52 7.67
CA VAL A 159 -1.88 25.99 7.51
C VAL A 159 -1.29 26.76 8.68
N SER A 160 -0.91 26.07 9.76
CA SER A 160 -0.27 26.66 10.92
C SER A 160 1.23 26.92 10.69
N ALA A 161 1.80 27.86 11.44
CA ALA A 161 3.24 28.16 11.42
C ALA A 161 4.08 27.25 12.35
N ALA A 162 3.44 26.30 13.07
CA ALA A 162 4.06 25.41 14.04
C ALA A 162 3.44 24.00 13.98
N ASN A 163 4.10 23.00 14.59
CA ASN A 163 3.68 21.59 14.59
C ASN A 163 3.01 21.13 15.89
N GLY A 164 2.90 22.01 16.89
CA GLY A 164 2.31 21.75 18.20
C GLY A 164 3.33 21.29 19.24
N ASP A 165 2.86 20.84 20.40
CA ASP A 165 3.72 20.56 21.56
C ASP A 165 4.40 19.17 21.49
N GLY A 166 3.98 18.30 20.57
CA GLY A 166 4.47 16.92 20.47
C GLY A 166 3.99 15.99 21.59
N VAL A 167 3.06 16.45 22.44
CA VAL A 167 2.50 15.66 23.55
C VAL A 167 1.33 14.80 23.09
N TRP A 168 0.32 15.42 22.46
CA TRP A 168 -0.87 14.77 21.89
C TRP A 168 -0.76 14.79 20.37
N ASN A 169 -0.25 13.70 19.80
CA ASN A 169 0.13 13.62 18.39
C ASN A 169 -1.05 13.13 17.56
N ARG A 170 -1.42 13.88 16.52
CA ARG A 170 -2.60 13.61 15.71
C ARG A 170 -2.40 12.34 14.88
N ASP A 171 -3.44 11.52 14.88
CA ASP A 171 -3.56 10.30 14.09
C ASP A 171 -4.06 10.63 12.68
N ALA A 172 -3.26 10.36 11.64
CA ALA A 172 -3.58 10.73 10.27
C ALA A 172 -4.89 10.11 9.77
N TYR A 173 -5.18 8.85 10.10
CA TYR A 173 -6.41 8.22 9.65
C TYR A 173 -7.65 8.94 10.19
N ILE A 174 -7.60 9.40 11.44
CA ILE A 174 -8.69 10.12 12.09
C ILE A 174 -8.75 11.58 11.64
N ASN A 175 -7.60 12.24 11.49
CA ASN A 175 -7.50 13.67 11.27
C ASN A 175 -7.53 14.08 9.80
N GLU A 176 -7.10 13.20 8.91
CA GLU A 176 -7.02 13.44 7.47
C GLU A 176 -8.03 12.58 6.69
N GLY A 177 -8.75 11.67 7.34
CA GLY A 177 -9.61 10.68 6.68
C GLY A 177 -10.65 11.26 5.73
N VAL A 178 -11.11 12.50 5.94
CA VAL A 178 -12.00 13.21 5.00
C VAL A 178 -11.37 13.43 3.62
N THR A 179 -10.04 13.49 3.58
CA THR A 179 -9.24 13.71 2.38
C THR A 179 -8.84 12.41 1.67
N PHE A 180 -9.14 11.25 2.24
CA PHE A 180 -8.82 9.97 1.62
C PHE A 180 -9.87 9.62 0.55
N ASP A 181 -9.41 8.95 -0.50
CA ASP A 181 -10.32 8.30 -1.45
C ASP A 181 -10.88 6.99 -0.87
N ASN A 182 -11.70 6.31 -1.66
CA ASN A 182 -12.32 5.05 -1.24
C ASN A 182 -11.29 3.90 -1.07
N ALA A 183 -10.04 4.08 -1.50
CA ALA A 183 -8.94 3.15 -1.28
C ALA A 183 -8.13 3.50 -0.01
N ASN A 184 -8.56 4.48 0.79
CA ASN A 184 -7.83 5.02 1.94
C ASN A 184 -6.49 5.70 1.58
N ALA A 185 -6.38 6.24 0.36
CA ALA A 185 -5.19 6.95 -0.09
C ALA A 185 -5.46 8.43 -0.33
N HIS A 186 -4.41 9.24 -0.18
CA HIS A 186 -4.40 10.62 -0.63
C HIS A 186 -2.98 11.05 -0.99
N GLN A 187 -2.70 12.36 -1.03
CA GLN A 187 -1.40 12.86 -1.48
C GLN A 187 -0.94 14.09 -0.70
N ALA A 188 0.36 14.10 -0.41
CA ALA A 188 1.09 15.25 0.10
C ALA A 188 1.86 15.88 -1.07
N GLY A 189 1.34 16.99 -1.61
CA GLY A 189 1.78 17.46 -2.92
C GLY A 189 1.41 16.43 -3.99
N SER A 190 2.39 15.94 -4.77
CA SER A 190 2.20 14.88 -5.76
C SER A 190 2.33 13.45 -5.20
N LEU A 191 2.87 13.29 -3.98
CA LEU A 191 3.22 11.99 -3.43
C LEU A 191 1.98 11.27 -2.89
N HIS A 192 1.47 10.32 -3.68
CA HIS A 192 0.36 9.45 -3.31
C HIS A 192 0.78 8.38 -2.31
N HIS A 193 -0.04 8.13 -1.28
CA HIS A 193 0.31 7.21 -0.20
C HIS A 193 -0.89 6.71 0.58
N TYR A 194 -0.68 5.63 1.33
CA TYR A 194 -1.60 5.14 2.36
C TYR A 194 -0.99 5.29 3.76
N HIS A 195 -1.78 5.79 4.71
CA HIS A 195 -1.45 5.72 6.14
C HIS A 195 -1.89 4.39 6.78
N ALA A 196 -2.95 3.79 6.24
CA ALA A 196 -3.65 2.68 6.85
C ALA A 196 -3.79 1.48 5.89
N ASN A 197 -4.76 0.61 6.14
CA ASN A 197 -5.10 -0.51 5.28
C ASN A 197 -5.39 -0.05 3.84
N PRO A 198 -4.76 -0.63 2.80
CA PRO A 198 -5.00 -0.32 1.38
C PRO A 198 -6.00 -1.32 0.75
N PRO A 199 -7.32 -1.15 0.90
CA PRO A 199 -8.31 -2.13 0.43
C PRO A 199 -8.30 -2.34 -1.08
N ALA A 200 -7.95 -1.33 -1.89
CA ALA A 200 -7.83 -1.49 -3.34
C ALA A 200 -6.72 -2.46 -3.74
N LEU A 201 -5.56 -2.34 -3.09
CA LEU A 201 -4.46 -3.30 -3.25
C LEU A 201 -4.86 -4.69 -2.78
N ARG A 202 -5.47 -4.79 -1.60
CA ARG A 202 -5.93 -6.08 -1.06
C ARG A 202 -6.90 -6.78 -2.00
N TYR A 203 -7.83 -6.05 -2.60
CA TYR A 203 -8.71 -6.58 -3.65
C TYR A 203 -7.92 -7.06 -4.87
N ALA A 204 -6.94 -6.28 -5.34
CA ALA A 204 -6.08 -6.65 -6.48
C ALA A 204 -5.23 -7.90 -6.23
N LEU A 205 -4.91 -8.18 -4.95
CA LEU A 205 -4.20 -9.38 -4.50
C LEU A 205 -5.13 -10.54 -4.11
N GLU A 206 -6.43 -10.44 -4.39
CA GLU A 206 -7.44 -11.45 -4.06
C GLU A 206 -7.53 -11.77 -2.54
N ASP A 207 -7.14 -10.81 -1.70
CA ASP A 207 -7.35 -10.89 -0.25
C ASP A 207 -8.86 -10.74 0.08
N SER A 208 -9.19 -10.73 1.37
CA SER A 208 -10.54 -10.66 1.93
C SER A 208 -11.27 -9.31 1.74
N VAL A 209 -11.30 -8.81 0.51
CA VAL A 209 -11.97 -7.55 0.12
C VAL A 209 -12.81 -7.79 -1.13
N GLN A 210 -14.04 -7.28 -1.13
CA GLN A 210 -14.90 -7.21 -2.30
C GLN A 210 -14.94 -5.77 -2.84
N PHE A 211 -14.81 -5.62 -4.17
CA PHE A 211 -15.02 -4.35 -4.85
C PHE A 211 -16.46 -4.21 -5.36
N ASP A 212 -17.09 -3.07 -5.09
CA ASP A 212 -18.35 -2.64 -5.68
C ASP A 212 -18.08 -1.52 -6.69
N ALA A 213 -18.15 -1.87 -7.98
CA ALA A 213 -17.92 -0.93 -9.08
C ALA A 213 -18.96 0.19 -9.15
N GLY A 214 -20.20 -0.04 -8.67
CA GLY A 214 -21.26 0.97 -8.73
C GLY A 214 -21.05 2.14 -7.77
N SER A 215 -20.39 1.88 -6.65
CA SER A 215 -20.05 2.91 -5.65
C SER A 215 -18.56 3.21 -5.54
N ASN A 216 -17.72 2.58 -6.37
CA ASN A 216 -16.26 2.57 -6.27
C ASN A 216 -15.80 2.23 -4.83
N ALA A 217 -16.46 1.29 -4.17
CA ALA A 217 -16.24 1.01 -2.74
C ALA A 217 -15.59 -0.34 -2.54
N TYR A 218 -14.79 -0.44 -1.48
CA TYR A 218 -14.16 -1.68 -1.07
C TYR A 218 -14.73 -2.11 0.29
N ILE A 219 -15.23 -3.34 0.34
CA ILE A 219 -15.97 -3.87 1.49
C ILE A 219 -15.22 -5.09 2.00
N GLU A 220 -14.94 -5.10 3.31
CA GLU A 220 -14.30 -6.24 3.95
C GLU A 220 -15.18 -7.50 3.83
N LYS A 221 -14.59 -8.58 3.34
CA LYS A 221 -15.28 -9.84 3.15
C LYS A 221 -14.31 -11.01 3.32
N PHE A 222 -14.26 -11.53 4.54
CA PHE A 222 -13.38 -12.65 4.87
C PHE A 222 -13.64 -13.85 3.94
N ASN A 223 -12.60 -14.26 3.23
CA ASN A 223 -12.66 -15.33 2.23
C ASN A 223 -12.16 -16.69 2.76
N GLY A 224 -11.66 -16.74 4.01
CA GLY A 224 -11.10 -17.94 4.63
C GLY A 224 -9.59 -18.15 4.41
N ASN A 225 -8.95 -17.32 3.58
CA ASN A 225 -7.54 -17.45 3.23
C ASN A 225 -6.65 -16.56 4.09
N HIS A 226 -5.39 -16.98 4.26
CA HIS A 226 -4.34 -16.14 4.84
C HIS A 226 -4.11 -14.94 3.91
N SER A 227 -3.99 -13.74 4.46
CA SER A 227 -3.70 -12.56 3.65
C SER A 227 -2.33 -12.70 2.99
N PRO A 228 -2.14 -12.19 1.76
CA PRO A 228 -0.82 -12.14 1.13
C PRO A 228 0.07 -11.07 1.79
N ILE A 229 1.36 -11.08 1.45
CA ILE A 229 2.22 -9.92 1.67
C ILE A 229 1.66 -8.75 0.87
N ILE A 230 1.34 -7.64 1.54
CA ILE A 230 0.82 -6.43 0.92
C ILE A 230 1.89 -5.34 0.80
N GLY A 231 3.04 -5.49 1.47
CA GLY A 231 4.10 -4.49 1.44
C GLY A 231 5.34 -4.90 2.22
N TRP A 232 6.31 -4.00 2.20
CA TRP A 232 7.58 -4.12 2.91
C TRP A 232 7.86 -2.83 3.65
N VAL A 233 8.17 -2.96 4.94
CA VAL A 233 8.57 -1.83 5.79
C VAL A 233 10.04 -1.53 5.53
N ARG A 234 10.46 -0.28 5.77
CA ARG A 234 11.83 0.22 5.65
C ARG A 234 12.88 -0.66 6.35
N ASP A 235 12.47 -1.42 7.37
CA ASP A 235 13.34 -2.33 8.12
C ASP A 235 13.48 -3.74 7.52
N GLY A 236 12.89 -3.97 6.35
CA GLY A 236 12.98 -5.23 5.60
C GLY A 236 12.00 -6.30 6.06
N LEU A 237 11.13 -6.02 7.04
CA LEU A 237 10.09 -6.96 7.45
C LEU A 237 8.86 -6.87 6.53
N PRO A 238 8.21 -8.01 6.21
CA PRO A 238 6.97 -8.00 5.44
C PRO A 238 5.80 -7.48 6.27
N ILE A 239 4.86 -6.81 5.60
CA ILE A 239 3.52 -6.57 6.12
C ILE A 239 2.50 -7.41 5.35
N TYR A 240 1.60 -8.06 6.09
CA TYR A 240 0.48 -8.81 5.55
C TYR A 240 -0.82 -8.02 5.67
N GLY A 241 -1.83 -8.41 4.88
CA GLY A 241 -3.22 -8.08 5.17
C GLY A 241 -3.67 -8.60 6.56
N PRO A 242 -4.90 -8.35 6.98
CA PRO A 242 -5.30 -8.49 8.38
C PRO A 242 -5.52 -9.93 8.85
N TYR A 243 -5.44 -10.92 7.96
CA TYR A 243 -5.71 -12.33 8.29
C TYR A 243 -4.43 -13.16 8.30
N GLY A 244 -4.23 -13.87 9.42
CA GLY A 244 -3.09 -14.77 9.62
C GLY A 244 -3.52 -16.10 10.22
N PHE A 245 -2.58 -17.07 10.27
CA PHE A 245 -2.85 -18.34 10.96
C PHE A 245 -3.14 -18.11 12.45
N ASP A 246 -4.11 -18.86 12.99
CA ASP A 246 -4.46 -18.83 14.41
C ASP A 246 -3.28 -19.31 15.27
N ASP A 247 -2.71 -20.48 14.92
CA ASP A 247 -1.47 -20.99 15.52
C ASP A 247 -0.23 -20.46 14.78
N PRO A 248 0.57 -19.57 15.41
CA PRO A 248 1.73 -18.96 14.76
C PRO A 248 2.93 -19.91 14.68
N LYS A 249 2.91 -21.08 15.33
CA LYS A 249 4.08 -21.94 15.48
C LYS A 249 4.52 -22.56 14.15
N PRO A 250 5.81 -22.47 13.79
CA PRO A 250 6.39 -23.28 12.72
C PRO A 250 6.09 -24.76 12.90
N GLY A 251 5.78 -25.46 11.81
CA GLY A 251 5.45 -26.89 11.82
C GLY A 251 4.07 -27.25 12.39
N SER A 252 3.20 -26.29 12.70
CA SER A 252 1.81 -26.57 13.07
C SER A 252 0.98 -26.99 11.86
N ASP A 253 0.17 -28.05 12.01
CA ASP A 253 -0.76 -28.54 11.00
C ASP A 253 -2.11 -27.79 11.02
N ASP A 254 -2.33 -26.87 11.97
CA ASP A 254 -3.58 -26.11 12.09
C ASP A 254 -3.64 -24.98 11.05
N MET A 255 -4.33 -25.17 9.94
CA MET A 255 -4.46 -24.15 8.88
C MET A 255 -5.57 -23.14 9.14
N LYS A 256 -6.14 -23.08 10.35
CA LYS A 256 -7.19 -22.10 10.66
C LYS A 256 -6.65 -20.67 10.52
N VAL A 257 -7.35 -19.87 9.72
CA VAL A 257 -7.05 -18.45 9.52
C VAL A 257 -8.09 -17.61 10.24
N ARG A 258 -7.63 -16.51 10.83
CA ARG A 258 -8.50 -15.49 11.43
C ARG A 258 -7.86 -14.11 11.37
N ARG A 259 -8.66 -13.09 11.68
CA ARG A 259 -8.18 -11.71 11.79
C ARG A 259 -7.20 -11.57 12.96
N MET A 260 -6.09 -10.89 12.74
CA MET A 260 -5.14 -10.50 13.78
C MET A 260 -5.70 -9.34 14.59
N VAL A 261 -5.61 -9.47 15.92
CA VAL A 261 -6.12 -8.49 16.87
C VAL A 261 -4.99 -7.56 17.29
N SER A 262 -5.17 -6.26 17.02
CA SER A 262 -4.25 -5.21 17.46
C SER A 262 -4.00 -5.27 18.97
N GLY A 263 -2.74 -5.02 19.35
CA GLY A 263 -2.32 -4.85 20.73
C GLY A 263 -2.79 -3.54 21.37
N TYR A 264 -3.42 -2.63 20.63
CA TYR A 264 -3.90 -1.35 21.14
C TYR A 264 -5.42 -1.31 21.30
N GLN A 265 -5.88 -0.47 22.23
CA GLN A 265 -7.29 -0.11 22.41
C GLN A 265 -7.40 1.35 22.84
N LEU A 266 -8.58 1.95 22.66
CA LEU A 266 -8.89 3.28 23.20
C LEU A 266 -8.82 3.28 24.73
N ARG A 267 -8.48 4.44 25.29
CA ARG A 267 -8.59 4.72 26.73
C ARG A 267 -10.01 5.19 27.06
N ASP A 268 -10.96 4.25 26.98
CA ASP A 268 -12.40 4.44 27.18
C ASP A 268 -12.93 3.82 28.50
N GLY A 269 -12.04 3.32 29.35
CA GLY A 269 -12.35 2.63 30.60
C GLY A 269 -12.49 1.11 30.47
N SER A 270 -12.55 0.58 29.25
CA SER A 270 -12.61 -0.86 29.02
C SER A 270 -11.30 -1.55 29.41
N ASN A 271 -11.40 -2.80 29.88
CA ASN A 271 -10.25 -3.61 30.31
C ASN A 271 -9.33 -2.93 31.34
N GLY A 272 -9.84 -1.96 32.11
CA GLY A 272 -9.06 -1.23 33.11
C GLY A 272 -8.18 -0.12 32.56
N SER A 273 -8.38 0.32 31.31
CA SER A 273 -7.75 1.54 30.82
C SER A 273 -8.23 2.77 31.60
N SER A 274 -7.52 3.90 31.49
CA SER A 274 -8.13 5.19 31.85
C SER A 274 -9.39 5.41 31.00
N ASP A 275 -10.40 6.09 31.53
CA ASP A 275 -11.53 6.61 30.75
C ASP A 275 -11.31 8.11 30.54
N LEU A 276 -10.80 8.47 29.36
CA LEU A 276 -10.47 9.86 29.02
C LEU A 276 -11.69 10.77 28.93
N THR A 277 -12.90 10.22 28.76
CA THR A 277 -14.14 11.02 28.82
C THR A 277 -14.40 11.55 30.25
N GLN A 278 -13.92 10.83 31.26
CA GLN A 278 -14.07 11.21 32.67
C GLN A 278 -12.82 11.90 33.22
N THR A 279 -11.62 11.37 32.93
CA THR A 279 -10.36 11.88 33.49
C THR A 279 -9.78 13.05 32.69
N GLY A 280 -10.16 13.17 31.42
CA GLY A 280 -9.57 14.08 30.46
C GLY A 280 -8.16 13.68 30.03
N ARG A 281 -7.65 14.36 29.01
CA ARG A 281 -6.30 14.22 28.45
C ARG A 281 -5.24 14.85 29.37
N LYS A 282 -5.09 14.28 30.58
CA LYS A 282 -4.22 14.80 31.68
C LYS A 282 -3.14 13.82 32.13
N SER A 283 -3.00 12.71 31.42
CA SER A 283 -1.95 11.69 31.64
C SER A 283 -1.69 10.97 30.32
N LEU A 284 -0.48 10.46 30.15
CA LEU A 284 -0.09 9.69 28.96
C LEU A 284 -0.18 8.17 29.25
N PRO A 285 -0.44 7.34 28.22
CA PRO A 285 -0.46 5.89 28.36
C PRO A 285 0.95 5.33 28.66
N LYS A 286 1.03 4.17 29.30
CA LYS A 286 2.31 3.56 29.71
C LYS A 286 3.26 3.26 28.55
N TRP A 287 2.75 2.96 27.35
CA TRP A 287 3.60 2.80 26.17
C TRP A 287 4.45 4.02 25.85
N VAL A 288 4.00 5.22 26.20
CA VAL A 288 4.80 6.43 26.02
C VAL A 288 6.05 6.42 26.92
N GLU A 289 5.98 5.83 28.10
CA GLU A 289 7.13 5.70 28.99
C GLU A 289 8.17 4.72 28.46
N HIS A 290 7.76 3.50 28.09
CA HIS A 290 8.73 2.49 27.68
C HIS A 290 9.16 2.58 26.21
N LEU A 291 8.36 3.19 25.32
CA LEU A 291 8.75 3.40 23.92
C LEU A 291 9.39 4.76 23.66
N ASP A 292 8.94 5.82 24.34
CA ASP A 292 9.44 7.19 24.11
C ASP A 292 10.29 7.73 25.27
N GLY A 293 10.37 7.06 26.41
CA GLY A 293 11.10 7.55 27.59
C GLY A 293 10.42 8.70 28.32
N ARG A 294 9.16 9.03 27.97
CA ARG A 294 8.42 10.19 28.50
C ARG A 294 7.63 9.83 29.75
N SER A 295 7.50 10.77 30.69
CA SER A 295 6.67 10.60 31.88
C SER A 295 5.19 10.41 31.52
N THR A 296 4.51 9.46 32.18
CA THR A 296 3.04 9.31 32.09
C THR A 296 2.29 10.41 32.85
N THR A 297 2.95 11.06 33.80
CA THR A 297 2.43 12.22 34.53
C THR A 297 2.89 13.49 33.83
N ILE A 298 1.93 14.29 33.38
CA ILE A 298 2.17 15.55 32.64
C ILE A 298 1.62 16.74 33.44
N THR A 299 2.09 17.93 33.09
CA THR A 299 1.65 19.18 33.72
C THR A 299 0.48 19.82 32.98
N SER A 300 -0.14 20.84 33.58
CA SER A 300 -1.22 21.58 32.91
C SER A 300 -0.79 22.29 31.63
N ALA A 301 0.52 22.49 31.41
CA ALA A 301 1.07 23.05 30.18
C ALA A 301 1.09 22.03 29.02
N GLU A 302 0.74 20.77 29.28
CA GLU A 302 0.79 19.66 28.34
C GLU A 302 -0.57 18.93 28.25
N PHE A 303 -1.59 19.44 28.93
CA PHE A 303 -2.93 18.84 28.91
C PHE A 303 -3.53 18.95 27.51
N GLY A 304 -4.08 17.84 27.04
CA GLY A 304 -4.83 17.82 25.80
C GLY A 304 -6.24 18.40 25.99
N PRO A 305 -6.97 18.61 24.89
CA PRO A 305 -8.33 19.10 24.93
C PRO A 305 -9.26 18.07 25.55
N ALA A 306 -10.40 18.53 26.10
CA ALA A 306 -11.43 17.61 26.56
C ALA A 306 -11.93 16.72 25.39
N VAL A 307 -12.27 15.47 25.71
CA VAL A 307 -12.87 14.56 24.72
C VAL A 307 -14.20 15.15 24.24
N ASP A 308 -14.43 15.12 22.94
CA ASP A 308 -15.59 15.68 22.24
C ASP A 308 -15.75 17.21 22.36
N ALA A 309 -14.69 17.92 22.78
CA ALA A 309 -14.67 19.38 22.70
C ALA A 309 -14.89 19.84 21.25
N ARG A 310 -15.66 20.92 21.10
CA ARG A 310 -15.85 21.61 19.82
C ARG A 310 -14.92 22.80 19.75
N ILE A 311 -13.89 22.71 18.92
CA ILE A 311 -12.86 23.75 18.72
C ILE A 311 -12.75 23.97 17.21
N ASP A 312 -12.87 25.22 16.78
CA ASP A 312 -12.78 25.65 15.38
C ASP A 312 -13.63 24.85 14.38
N GLY A 313 -14.82 24.42 14.83
CA GLY A 313 -15.76 23.69 13.98
C GLY A 313 -15.49 22.18 13.89
N GLU A 314 -14.48 21.66 14.59
CA GLU A 314 -14.17 20.23 14.65
C GLU A 314 -14.53 19.61 16.01
N THR A 315 -14.77 18.29 16.03
CA THR A 315 -14.93 17.53 17.28
C THR A 315 -13.62 16.84 17.61
N TYR A 316 -13.14 17.06 18.82
CA TYR A 316 -11.90 16.45 19.31
C TYR A 316 -12.20 15.09 19.95
N THR A 317 -12.66 14.16 19.11
CA THR A 317 -13.13 12.82 19.49
C THR A 317 -12.04 11.99 20.16
N LEU A 318 -12.45 10.99 20.93
CA LEU A 318 -11.51 9.97 21.43
C LEU A 318 -10.88 9.21 20.26
N GLY A 319 -9.57 8.97 20.32
CA GLY A 319 -8.80 8.32 19.25
C GLY A 319 -8.15 9.29 18.27
N ARG A 320 -8.41 10.60 18.42
CA ARG A 320 -7.80 11.67 17.61
C ARG A 320 -6.28 11.73 17.76
N TYR A 321 -5.77 11.32 18.92
CA TYR A 321 -4.34 11.30 19.21
C TYR A 321 -3.82 9.88 19.46
N PHE A 322 -2.55 9.63 19.16
CA PHE A 322 -1.89 8.36 19.52
C PHE A 322 -1.99 8.08 21.02
N GLU A 323 -1.85 9.13 21.83
CA GLU A 323 -1.90 9.05 23.30
C GLU A 323 -3.32 8.82 23.86
N ASP A 324 -4.36 8.80 23.01
CA ASP A 324 -5.69 8.31 23.35
C ASP A 324 -5.76 6.77 23.37
N TYR A 325 -4.77 6.07 22.81
CA TYR A 325 -4.67 4.62 22.81
C TYR A 325 -3.74 4.12 23.91
N THR A 326 -4.03 2.94 24.45
CA THR A 326 -3.15 2.21 25.37
C THR A 326 -2.82 0.84 24.82
N TYR A 327 -1.60 0.36 25.08
CA TYR A 327 -1.23 -1.01 24.77
C TYR A 327 -1.91 -1.96 25.77
N LYS A 328 -2.52 -3.03 25.27
CA LYS A 328 -3.27 -4.00 26.07
C LYS A 328 -2.39 -4.73 27.07
N GLY A 329 -1.12 -4.99 26.73
CA GLY A 329 -0.15 -5.57 27.67
C GLY A 329 0.05 -4.71 28.92
N ASP A 330 -0.04 -3.39 28.81
CA ASP A 330 0.08 -2.44 29.94
C ASP A 330 -1.10 -2.50 30.91
N LEU A 331 -2.21 -3.09 30.46
CA LEU A 331 -3.45 -3.33 31.22
C LEU A 331 -3.50 -4.73 31.86
N GLY A 332 -2.47 -5.56 31.63
CA GLY A 332 -2.42 -6.94 32.12
C GLY A 332 -3.14 -7.97 31.24
N LEU A 333 -3.55 -7.60 30.03
CA LEU A 333 -4.03 -8.54 29.00
C LEU A 333 -2.84 -9.33 28.42
N THR A 334 -3.10 -10.53 27.93
CA THR A 334 -2.08 -11.50 27.52
C THR A 334 -1.91 -11.55 25.99
N LEU A 335 -0.70 -11.25 25.52
CA LEU A 335 -0.30 -11.42 24.11
C LEU A 335 -0.41 -12.90 23.69
N GLY A 336 -1.02 -13.15 22.54
CA GLY A 336 -1.35 -14.47 22.01
C GLY A 336 -2.63 -15.08 22.59
N THR A 337 -3.35 -14.38 23.45
CA THR A 337 -4.65 -14.81 24.00
C THR A 337 -5.71 -13.73 23.82
N ASP A 338 -5.48 -12.53 24.36
CA ASP A 338 -6.43 -11.41 24.29
C ASP A 338 -6.20 -10.53 23.05
N PHE A 339 -5.00 -10.56 22.49
CA PHE A 339 -4.57 -9.86 21.29
C PHE A 339 -3.35 -10.56 20.66
N ASP A 340 -3.03 -10.27 19.41
CA ASP A 340 -2.03 -11.04 18.63
C ASP A 340 -0.73 -10.31 18.35
N LEU A 341 -0.81 -8.98 18.25
CA LEU A 341 0.28 -8.13 17.80
C LEU A 341 0.90 -7.41 18.99
N ASN A 342 2.22 -7.42 19.09
CA ASN A 342 2.92 -6.73 20.17
C ASN A 342 2.85 -5.20 20.02
N GLU A 343 3.50 -4.46 20.93
CA GLU A 343 3.55 -2.99 20.94
C GLU A 343 4.15 -2.37 19.66
N TYR A 344 4.87 -3.15 18.85
CA TYR A 344 5.43 -2.73 17.56
C TYR A 344 4.54 -3.10 16.38
N ASN A 345 3.36 -3.68 16.60
CA ASN A 345 2.46 -4.22 15.57
C ASN A 345 3.00 -5.46 14.83
N VAL A 346 3.87 -6.26 15.48
CA VAL A 346 4.40 -7.50 14.88
C VAL A 346 4.03 -8.76 15.66
N ARG A 347 4.08 -9.90 14.98
CA ARG A 347 4.03 -11.24 15.56
C ARG A 347 5.05 -12.15 14.86
N PHE A 348 5.79 -12.95 15.62
CA PHE A 348 6.55 -14.05 15.01
C PHE A 348 5.56 -15.14 14.66
N THR A 349 5.44 -15.45 13.37
CA THR A 349 4.43 -16.37 12.86
C THR A 349 4.94 -17.06 11.61
N ARG A 350 4.55 -18.32 11.43
CA ARG A 350 4.58 -18.93 10.10
C ARG A 350 3.56 -18.26 9.18
N THR A 351 3.86 -18.26 7.90
CA THR A 351 3.01 -17.78 6.81
C THR A 351 3.16 -18.74 5.61
N PRO A 352 2.33 -18.64 4.56
CA PRO A 352 2.55 -19.41 3.34
C PRO A 352 3.96 -19.25 2.77
N GLU A 353 4.51 -18.03 2.78
CA GLU A 353 5.83 -17.65 2.26
C GLU A 353 6.99 -18.02 3.21
N TYR A 354 6.73 -18.02 4.52
CA TYR A 354 7.70 -18.33 5.57
C TYR A 354 7.17 -19.46 6.46
N PRO A 355 7.16 -20.72 6.00
CA PRO A 355 6.63 -21.84 6.78
C PRO A 355 7.40 -22.10 8.09
N GLU A 356 8.70 -21.77 8.09
CA GLU A 356 9.58 -21.84 9.28
C GLU A 356 9.45 -20.63 10.22
N GLY A 357 8.58 -19.67 9.88
CA GLY A 357 8.34 -18.47 10.68
C GLY A 357 9.17 -17.26 10.26
N THR A 358 8.55 -16.09 10.37
CA THR A 358 9.20 -14.79 10.28
C THR A 358 8.55 -13.82 11.28
N TRP A 359 9.23 -12.73 11.60
CA TRP A 359 8.55 -11.57 12.18
C TRP A 359 7.79 -10.87 11.07
N ALA A 360 6.52 -10.54 11.32
CA ALA A 360 5.67 -9.91 10.32
C ALA A 360 4.81 -8.83 10.96
N TYR A 361 4.67 -7.72 10.25
CA TYR A 361 3.65 -6.72 10.48
C TYR A 361 2.31 -7.19 9.91
N PHE A 362 1.22 -6.69 10.47
CA PHE A 362 -0.13 -6.93 9.96
C PHE A 362 -0.89 -5.62 9.90
N THR A 363 -1.56 -5.36 8.78
CA THR A 363 -2.51 -4.25 8.72
C THR A 363 -3.68 -4.52 9.66
N CYS A 364 -4.05 -3.54 10.47
CA CYS A 364 -5.04 -3.70 11.52
C CYS A 364 -6.39 -3.11 11.10
N ILE A 365 -7.44 -3.94 11.18
CA ILE A 365 -8.83 -3.54 10.94
C ILE A 365 -9.77 -4.09 12.03
N HIS A 366 -10.91 -3.45 12.20
CA HIS A 366 -12.10 -4.02 12.81
C HIS A 366 -12.76 -5.04 11.87
N GLU A 367 -13.74 -5.80 12.36
CA GLU A 367 -14.42 -6.84 11.57
C GLU A 367 -15.12 -6.31 10.31
N ASN A 368 -15.56 -5.05 10.33
CA ASN A 368 -16.19 -4.38 9.20
C ASN A 368 -15.20 -3.75 8.20
N GLY A 369 -13.89 -3.93 8.37
CA GLY A 369 -12.86 -3.32 7.52
C GLY A 369 -12.36 -1.95 7.95
N THR A 370 -12.99 -1.31 8.96
CA THR A 370 -12.52 -0.02 9.47
C THR A 370 -11.10 -0.17 10.02
N PRO A 371 -10.10 0.58 9.51
CA PRO A 371 -8.76 0.60 10.06
C PRO A 371 -8.74 0.86 11.57
N THR A 372 -7.87 0.18 12.30
CA THR A 372 -7.67 0.39 13.74
C THR A 372 -6.19 0.62 14.04
N PHE A 373 -5.91 1.52 14.98
CA PHE A 373 -4.55 1.80 15.43
C PHE A 373 -3.82 0.50 15.85
N PRO A 374 -2.54 0.31 15.48
CA PRO A 374 -1.66 1.29 14.83
C PRO A 374 -1.62 1.16 13.29
N TYR A 375 -2.66 0.58 12.69
CA TYR A 375 -2.76 0.35 11.25
C TYR A 375 -1.67 -0.59 10.73
N ASN A 376 -0.60 -0.05 10.15
CA ASN A 376 0.49 -0.83 9.54
C ASN A 376 1.68 -0.99 10.49
N ILE A 377 2.00 0.05 11.25
CA ILE A 377 3.11 0.08 12.21
C ILE A 377 2.79 1.03 13.36
N SER A 378 3.29 0.71 14.56
CA SER A 378 3.28 1.63 15.71
C SER A 378 4.31 2.76 15.53
N THR A 379 4.78 3.38 16.61
CA THR A 379 5.69 4.54 16.56
C THR A 379 7.17 4.17 16.37
N ARG A 380 7.47 2.88 16.16
CA ARG A 380 8.83 2.31 16.17
C ARG A 380 8.97 1.16 15.17
N TYR A 381 10.09 1.12 14.45
CA TYR A 381 10.51 -0.04 13.66
C TYR A 381 10.90 -1.21 14.56
N PHE A 382 10.57 -2.43 14.15
CA PHE A 382 10.90 -3.63 14.92
C PHE A 382 12.30 -4.14 14.57
N ALA A 383 12.70 -4.03 13.31
CA ALA A 383 14.05 -4.27 12.84
C ALA A 383 14.79 -2.95 12.53
N GLN A 384 16.06 -3.04 12.12
CA GLN A 384 16.86 -1.89 11.71
C GLN A 384 16.34 -1.29 10.40
N PRO A 385 15.90 -0.02 10.36
CA PRO A 385 15.31 0.61 9.19
C PRO A 385 16.37 1.11 8.18
N GLU A 386 17.07 0.18 7.53
CA GLU A 386 18.14 0.50 6.58
C GLU A 386 17.63 0.85 5.17
N GLY A 387 16.36 0.59 4.86
CA GLY A 387 15.75 0.95 3.58
C GLY A 387 15.75 2.47 3.34
N GLU A 388 15.83 2.88 2.09
CA GLU A 388 15.87 4.30 1.73
C GLU A 388 15.61 4.53 0.23
N GLY A 389 15.28 5.79 -0.11
CA GLY A 389 15.25 6.24 -1.50
C GLY A 389 16.65 6.52 -2.02
N ILE A 390 16.93 6.18 -3.27
CA ILE A 390 18.24 6.33 -3.92
C ILE A 390 18.09 6.91 -5.32
N THR A 391 19.09 7.61 -5.84
CA THR A 391 19.01 8.21 -7.20
C THR A 391 19.47 7.25 -8.30
N GLU A 392 20.29 6.27 -7.96
CA GLU A 392 20.82 5.25 -8.88
C GLU A 392 21.28 4.01 -8.10
N TYR A 393 21.56 2.90 -8.79
CA TYR A 393 22.07 1.69 -8.15
C TYR A 393 23.54 1.87 -7.71
N PRO A 394 23.85 1.76 -6.41
CA PRO A 394 25.23 1.93 -5.92
C PRO A 394 26.11 0.68 -6.18
N GLU A 395 25.53 -0.39 -6.72
CA GLU A 395 26.18 -1.68 -6.91
C GLU A 395 25.61 -2.42 -8.15
N PRO A 396 26.31 -3.43 -8.67
CA PRO A 396 25.75 -4.30 -9.71
C PRO A 396 24.50 -5.03 -9.21
N VAL A 397 23.44 -5.00 -10.01
CA VAL A 397 22.16 -5.65 -9.71
C VAL A 397 21.76 -6.65 -10.78
N THR A 398 20.92 -7.61 -10.40
CA THR A 398 20.17 -8.48 -11.32
C THR A 398 18.75 -7.96 -11.44
N ILE A 399 18.28 -7.72 -12.67
CA ILE A 399 16.89 -7.33 -12.94
C ILE A 399 16.03 -8.59 -12.90
N ALA A 400 15.11 -8.66 -11.95
CA ALA A 400 14.14 -9.75 -11.82
C ALA A 400 12.84 -9.47 -12.60
N PHE A 401 12.52 -8.20 -12.82
CA PHE A 401 11.30 -7.78 -13.51
C PHE A 401 11.47 -6.42 -14.18
N THR A 402 10.84 -6.27 -15.35
CA THR A 402 10.67 -5.02 -16.08
C THR A 402 9.20 -4.88 -16.50
N GLY A 403 8.61 -3.73 -16.23
CA GLY A 403 7.20 -3.38 -16.44
C GLY A 403 7.00 -2.20 -17.39
N GLY A 404 5.80 -1.62 -17.35
CA GLY A 404 5.46 -0.40 -18.07
C GLY A 404 5.62 -0.52 -19.58
N PRO A 405 6.30 0.45 -20.23
CA PRO A 405 6.51 0.43 -21.67
C PRO A 405 7.34 -0.78 -22.10
N ASP A 406 8.19 -1.32 -21.23
CA ASP A 406 9.10 -2.43 -21.52
C ASP A 406 8.54 -3.80 -21.08
N ALA A 407 7.29 -3.84 -20.57
CA ALA A 407 6.66 -5.10 -20.20
C ALA A 407 6.54 -6.03 -21.41
N SER A 408 6.98 -7.28 -21.24
CA SER A 408 6.98 -8.28 -22.31
C SER A 408 5.58 -8.81 -22.61
N GLU A 409 5.26 -8.93 -23.90
CA GLU A 409 4.09 -9.61 -24.41
C GLU A 409 4.17 -11.12 -24.17
N LYS A 410 3.04 -11.71 -23.78
CA LYS A 410 2.91 -13.15 -23.51
C LYS A 410 1.59 -13.65 -24.05
N ASN A 411 1.58 -14.86 -24.60
CA ASN A 411 0.34 -15.60 -24.77
C ASN A 411 -0.17 -16.00 -23.38
N ARG A 412 -1.38 -15.54 -23.01
CA ARG A 412 -2.04 -15.90 -21.75
C ARG A 412 -2.87 -17.17 -21.90
N SER A 413 -3.59 -17.31 -23.01
CA SER A 413 -4.41 -18.48 -23.29
C SER A 413 -4.66 -18.65 -24.78
N ILE A 414 -4.88 -19.90 -25.18
CA ILE A 414 -5.39 -20.27 -26.50
C ILE A 414 -6.53 -21.27 -26.33
N ALA A 415 -7.65 -21.02 -26.99
CA ALA A 415 -8.80 -21.90 -27.03
C ALA A 415 -9.29 -22.07 -28.48
N LEU A 416 -9.96 -23.19 -28.75
CA LEU A 416 -10.69 -23.42 -29.99
C LEU A 416 -12.17 -23.56 -29.62
N GLU A 417 -12.97 -22.62 -30.09
CA GLU A 417 -14.42 -22.58 -29.93
C GLU A 417 -15.05 -22.74 -31.31
N ASP A 418 -15.60 -23.91 -31.59
CA ASP A 418 -15.99 -24.35 -32.94
C ASP A 418 -14.81 -24.23 -33.93
N ASP A 419 -14.97 -23.41 -34.97
CA ASP A 419 -13.92 -23.12 -35.97
C ASP A 419 -13.20 -21.78 -35.70
N VAL A 420 -13.30 -21.23 -34.48
CA VAL A 420 -12.67 -19.97 -34.08
C VAL A 420 -11.57 -20.22 -33.05
N VAL A 421 -10.34 -19.82 -33.40
CA VAL A 421 -9.22 -19.77 -32.47
C VAL A 421 -9.32 -18.47 -31.68
N VAL A 422 -9.42 -18.58 -30.35
CA VAL A 422 -9.44 -17.46 -29.41
C VAL A 422 -8.09 -17.39 -28.71
N ILE A 423 -7.34 -16.31 -28.92
CA ILE A 423 -6.02 -16.11 -28.30
C ILE A 423 -6.05 -14.86 -27.45
N THR A 424 -5.70 -14.99 -26.17
CA THR A 424 -5.54 -13.84 -25.28
C THR A 424 -4.06 -13.53 -25.12
N TRP A 425 -3.66 -12.32 -25.49
CA TRP A 425 -2.30 -11.80 -25.31
C TRP A 425 -2.25 -10.84 -24.14
N SER A 426 -1.11 -10.80 -23.43
CA SER A 426 -0.74 -9.60 -22.67
C SER A 426 -0.16 -8.57 -23.61
N VAL A 427 -0.65 -7.34 -23.47
CA VAL A 427 -0.21 -6.18 -24.24
C VAL A 427 0.05 -5.04 -23.27
N VAL A 428 0.74 -4.02 -23.75
CA VAL A 428 0.96 -2.75 -23.06
C VAL A 428 0.05 -1.70 -23.65
N GLU A 429 -0.66 -0.98 -22.77
CA GLU A 429 -1.54 0.13 -23.11
C GLU A 429 -0.80 1.24 -23.87
N GLY A 430 -1.44 1.84 -24.87
CA GLY A 430 -0.80 2.77 -25.82
C GLY A 430 0.05 2.08 -26.90
N GLY A 431 0.26 0.76 -26.81
CA GLY A 431 0.96 0.01 -27.85
C GLY A 431 0.05 -0.28 -29.05
N THR A 432 0.58 -0.12 -30.26
CA THR A 432 -0.09 -0.57 -31.49
C THR A 432 0.51 -1.90 -31.93
N TYR A 433 -0.35 -2.89 -32.19
CA TYR A 433 0.05 -4.26 -32.49
C TYR A 433 -0.45 -4.72 -33.85
N ARG A 434 0.40 -5.47 -34.56
CA ARG A 434 -0.03 -6.32 -35.68
C ARG A 434 0.19 -7.79 -35.35
N ILE A 435 -0.45 -8.66 -36.11
CA ILE A 435 -0.27 -10.12 -36.00
C ILE A 435 0.44 -10.61 -37.24
N ASP A 436 1.43 -11.46 -37.03
CA ASP A 436 2.00 -12.27 -38.09
C ASP A 436 1.59 -13.73 -37.85
N THR A 437 1.42 -14.48 -38.94
CA THR A 437 1.13 -15.91 -38.91
C THR A 437 2.19 -16.70 -39.63
N SER A 438 2.34 -17.97 -39.23
CA SER A 438 3.26 -18.91 -39.87
C SER A 438 2.64 -20.31 -39.91
N ASN A 439 3.04 -21.11 -40.89
CA ASN A 439 2.67 -22.53 -40.95
C ASN A 439 3.78 -23.45 -40.40
N ASP A 440 5.00 -22.94 -40.22
CA ASP A 440 6.22 -23.71 -39.94
C ASP A 440 7.12 -23.14 -38.84
N LEU A 441 6.82 -21.95 -38.30
CA LEU A 441 7.63 -21.12 -37.39
C LEU A 441 8.83 -20.42 -38.05
N GLU A 442 9.03 -20.58 -39.35
CA GLU A 442 10.17 -20.01 -40.08
C GLU A 442 9.72 -18.83 -40.96
N ALA A 443 8.75 -19.06 -41.86
CA ALA A 443 8.18 -18.04 -42.70
C ALA A 443 7.01 -17.36 -41.99
N TRP A 444 7.08 -16.04 -41.83
CA TRP A 444 6.05 -15.24 -41.16
C TRP A 444 5.47 -14.22 -42.14
N ASP A 445 4.15 -14.28 -42.32
CA ASP A 445 3.38 -13.34 -43.12
C ASP A 445 2.46 -12.53 -42.21
N GLU A 446 2.34 -11.23 -42.49
CA GLU A 446 1.38 -10.37 -41.81
C GLU A 446 -0.05 -10.89 -42.04
N LEU A 447 -0.83 -11.03 -40.97
CA LEU A 447 -2.25 -11.32 -41.07
C LEU A 447 -2.97 -10.01 -41.45
N PRO A 448 -3.61 -9.92 -42.62
CA PRO A 448 -4.16 -8.66 -43.14
C PRO A 448 -5.40 -8.25 -42.33
N GLN A 449 -5.18 -7.45 -41.30
CA GLN A 449 -6.20 -6.84 -40.45
C GLN A 449 -5.70 -5.49 -39.95
N GLU A 450 -6.63 -4.65 -39.49
CA GLU A 450 -6.28 -3.37 -38.89
C GLU A 450 -5.40 -3.58 -37.63
N PRO A 451 -4.31 -2.80 -37.46
CA PRO A 451 -3.52 -2.85 -36.24
C PRO A 451 -4.38 -2.54 -35.01
N TYR A 452 -4.13 -3.26 -33.92
CA TYR A 452 -4.81 -3.08 -32.65
C TYR A 452 -4.08 -2.05 -31.79
N LEU A 453 -4.72 -0.93 -31.47
CA LEU A 453 -4.26 0.00 -30.45
C LEU A 453 -4.77 -0.48 -29.08
N ALA A 454 -3.85 -0.82 -28.18
CA ALA A 454 -4.20 -1.32 -26.86
C ALA A 454 -4.63 -0.18 -25.92
N ASP A 455 -5.84 -0.30 -25.37
CA ASP A 455 -6.40 0.57 -24.34
C ASP A 455 -6.38 -0.06 -22.93
N GLN A 456 -5.79 -1.25 -22.82
CA GLN A 456 -5.73 -2.09 -21.64
C GLN A 456 -4.56 -3.09 -21.76
N THR A 457 -4.37 -3.94 -20.74
CA THR A 457 -3.23 -4.89 -20.68
C THR A 457 -3.49 -6.28 -21.26
N SER A 458 -4.64 -6.48 -21.90
CA SER A 458 -5.00 -7.73 -22.56
C SER A 458 -5.69 -7.50 -23.89
N TRP A 459 -5.35 -8.32 -24.86
CA TRP A 459 -5.98 -8.32 -26.18
C TRP A 459 -6.48 -9.71 -26.54
N VAL A 460 -7.78 -9.84 -26.82
CA VAL A 460 -8.39 -11.07 -27.34
C VAL A 460 -8.42 -10.99 -28.87
N MET A 461 -7.66 -11.87 -29.51
CA MET A 461 -7.66 -12.10 -30.95
C MET A 461 -8.63 -13.25 -31.27
N LEU A 462 -9.46 -13.04 -32.30
CA LEU A 462 -10.29 -14.08 -32.89
C LEU A 462 -9.78 -14.40 -34.30
N TYR A 463 -9.58 -15.69 -34.60
CA TYR A 463 -9.20 -16.14 -35.93
C TYR A 463 -10.10 -17.28 -36.40
N SER A 464 -10.85 -17.04 -37.48
CA SER A 464 -11.67 -18.07 -38.11
C SER A 464 -10.79 -19.01 -38.93
N ARG A 465 -10.77 -20.28 -38.52
CA ARG A 465 -9.97 -21.32 -39.13
C ARG A 465 -10.53 -21.68 -40.51
N SER A 466 -9.65 -21.79 -41.50
CA SER A 466 -9.95 -22.39 -42.79
C SER A 466 -9.72 -23.90 -42.76
N GLU A 467 -10.44 -24.68 -43.58
CA GLU A 467 -10.16 -26.11 -43.77
C GLU A 467 -8.72 -26.39 -44.25
N LEU A 468 -8.05 -25.37 -44.81
CA LEU A 468 -6.64 -25.43 -45.23
C LEU A 468 -5.65 -25.25 -44.07
N ASP A 469 -6.08 -24.71 -42.93
CA ASP A 469 -5.24 -24.50 -41.75
C ASP A 469 -5.07 -25.82 -40.99
N ARG A 470 -4.18 -26.68 -41.48
CA ARG A 470 -3.76 -27.90 -40.78
C ARG A 470 -2.90 -27.60 -39.56
N LYS A 471 -2.14 -26.51 -39.61
CA LYS A 471 -1.24 -26.01 -38.55
C LYS A 471 -0.99 -24.52 -38.78
N ARG A 472 -1.22 -23.69 -37.77
CA ARG A 472 -1.00 -22.24 -37.81
C ARG A 472 -0.35 -21.79 -36.51
N PHE A 473 0.60 -20.87 -36.61
CA PHE A 473 1.24 -20.18 -35.49
C PHE A 473 0.94 -18.70 -35.58
N PHE A 474 0.91 -18.04 -34.43
CA PHE A 474 0.61 -16.63 -34.29
C PHE A 474 1.69 -15.98 -33.43
N LYS A 475 2.10 -14.78 -33.82
CA LYS A 475 2.87 -13.88 -32.97
C LYS A 475 2.28 -12.48 -33.11
N ILE A 476 2.38 -11.70 -32.04
CA ILE A 476 2.08 -10.27 -32.08
C ILE A 476 3.38 -9.49 -32.16
N ASN A 477 3.37 -8.38 -32.89
CA ASN A 477 4.48 -7.43 -32.94
C ASN A 477 3.95 -6.06 -32.52
N ARG A 478 4.56 -5.47 -31.49
CA ARG A 478 4.34 -4.06 -31.16
C ARG A 478 5.06 -3.20 -32.19
N ILE A 479 4.32 -2.47 -33.01
CA ILE A 479 4.86 -1.67 -34.13
C ILE A 479 5.05 -0.20 -33.79
N SER A 480 4.35 0.29 -32.76
CA SER A 480 4.53 1.63 -32.19
C SER A 480 4.04 1.68 -30.74
N LEU A 481 4.40 2.76 -30.05
CA LEU A 481 3.92 3.09 -28.70
C LEU A 481 3.55 4.57 -28.67
N GLU A 482 2.40 4.90 -28.11
CA GLU A 482 1.98 6.29 -27.88
C GLU A 482 2.91 7.01 -26.91
N GLY A 483 2.89 8.35 -26.95
CA GLY A 483 3.66 9.17 -26.02
C GLY A 483 3.21 8.95 -24.58
N TYR A 484 4.18 8.81 -23.68
CA TYR A 484 3.96 8.63 -22.25
C TYR A 484 4.97 9.46 -21.46
N ASP A 485 4.74 9.61 -20.16
CA ASP A 485 5.69 10.20 -19.23
C ASP A 485 6.89 9.27 -19.02
N ASP A 486 8.01 9.62 -19.64
CA ASP A 486 9.27 8.90 -19.59
C ASP A 486 10.26 9.51 -18.58
N THR A 487 9.76 10.23 -17.57
CA THR A 487 10.58 10.81 -16.49
C THR A 487 11.53 9.76 -15.91
N GLU A 488 12.82 10.08 -15.91
CA GLU A 488 13.88 9.18 -15.45
C GLU A 488 13.70 8.83 -13.96
N PHE A 489 13.70 7.54 -13.63
CA PHE A 489 13.65 7.08 -12.25
C PHE A 489 14.88 7.53 -11.45
N GLY A 490 14.66 8.04 -10.25
CA GLY A 490 15.69 8.63 -9.38
C GLY A 490 15.78 10.16 -9.50
N SER A 491 15.12 10.78 -10.48
CA SER A 491 15.17 12.22 -10.74
C SER A 491 14.41 13.08 -9.71
N SER A 492 13.40 12.52 -9.05
CA SER A 492 12.47 13.28 -8.19
C SER A 492 12.20 12.60 -6.85
N ASN A 493 13.17 11.82 -6.34
CA ASN A 493 13.05 11.07 -5.08
C ASN A 493 12.46 11.89 -3.92
N ASN A 494 11.15 11.76 -3.73
CA ASN A 494 10.42 12.39 -2.64
C ASN A 494 10.42 11.53 -1.36
N ALA A 495 11.33 10.55 -1.27
CA ALA A 495 11.47 9.63 -0.14
C ALA A 495 11.88 10.31 1.19
N GLY A 496 11.97 11.64 1.23
CA GLY A 496 12.36 12.44 2.41
C GLY A 496 11.24 13.21 3.13
N GLY A 497 10.03 13.37 2.56
CA GLY A 497 8.87 14.08 3.16
C GLY A 497 9.08 15.55 3.62
N PRO A 498 8.01 16.31 3.98
CA PRO A 498 6.62 16.26 3.54
C PRO A 498 6.33 17.34 2.47
N GLY A 499 5.30 17.09 1.65
CA GLY A 499 4.68 18.12 0.83
C GLY A 499 3.98 19.16 1.72
N GLY A 500 4.69 20.24 2.01
CA GLY A 500 4.18 21.44 2.65
C GLY A 500 5.31 22.46 2.66
N GLY A 501 5.18 23.55 1.92
CA GLY A 501 6.20 24.60 1.88
C GLY A 501 6.42 25.17 3.28
N GLY A 502 7.44 24.69 3.99
CA GLY A 502 7.74 25.11 5.35
C GLY A 502 8.68 24.15 6.08
N LEU A 503 9.98 24.29 5.80
CA LEU A 503 11.12 23.66 6.49
C LEU A 503 11.25 22.12 6.36
N PRO A 504 12.49 21.60 6.24
CA PRO A 504 12.74 20.17 6.20
C PRO A 504 12.27 19.51 7.52
N PRO A 505 11.69 18.31 7.48
CA PRO A 505 11.40 17.60 8.71
C PRO A 505 12.74 17.26 9.34
N GLY A 506 13.01 17.84 10.50
CA GLY A 506 14.02 17.27 11.38
C GLY A 506 13.67 15.82 11.69
N PRO A 507 14.61 15.01 12.20
CA PRO A 507 14.22 13.82 12.94
C PRO A 507 13.11 14.20 13.92
N ARG A 508 12.13 13.32 14.19
CA ARG A 508 11.22 13.45 15.35
C ARG A 508 12.14 13.94 16.47
N PRO A 509 12.00 15.20 16.95
CA PRO A 509 13.01 15.75 17.82
C PRO A 509 13.15 14.77 18.99
N PRO A 510 14.37 14.51 19.50
CA PRO A 510 14.50 13.78 20.74
C PRO A 510 13.52 14.44 21.71
N ARG A 511 12.44 13.72 22.01
CA ARG A 511 11.36 14.26 22.82
C ARG A 511 12.00 14.47 24.19
N PRO A 512 11.97 15.69 24.74
CA PRO A 512 12.67 16.00 25.99
C PRO A 512 12.26 15.06 27.12
#